data_AF-A0A9E2JBX3-F1
#
_entry.id   AF-A0A9E2JBX3-F1
#
_cell.length_a   1.000
_cell.length_b   1.000
_cell.length_c   1.000
_cell.angle_alpha   90.00
_cell.angle_beta   90.00
_cell.angle_gamma   90.00
#
_symmetry.space_group_name_H-M   'P 1'
#
loop_
_entity.id
_entity.type
_entity.pdbx_description
1 polymer ?
#
loop_
_entity_poly.entity_id
_entity_poly.type
_entity_poly.pdbx_seq_one_letter_code
_entity_poly.pdbx_strand_id
1 'polypeptide(L)'
;MKDYFTTHDIALMLNVTRVTVRNWIIKGRLAATTTPGGHRRISRKELTRFMEKNNYSTAIIREYELTRRKRFVYCWEYHHKGFVNLAHRHRCEDCLVFQCRAQRCHILNKEVGHKKVFCMDTCDKCGYYYKYFAEEG
;
A
#
# COMPACT_ATOMS: atom_id res chain seq x y z
N MET A 1 2.51 -7.42 8.25
CA MET A 1 3.81 -7.50 7.54
C MET A 1 3.58 -8.35 6.29
N LYS A 2 4.36 -8.19 5.22
CA LYS A 2 4.17 -8.98 4.00
C LYS A 2 4.81 -10.37 4.19
N ASP A 3 4.05 -11.43 3.96
CA ASP A 3 4.56 -12.82 4.12
C ASP A 3 5.32 -13.32 2.88
N TYR A 4 4.97 -12.78 1.70
CA TYR A 4 5.53 -13.19 0.42
C TYR A 4 5.92 -12.00 -0.45
N PHE A 5 7.07 -12.13 -1.12
CA PHE A 5 7.62 -11.18 -2.08
C PHE A 5 7.56 -11.77 -3.50
N THR A 6 7.37 -10.89 -4.47
CA THR A 6 7.43 -11.21 -5.90
C THR A 6 8.86 -11.00 -6.43
N THR A 7 9.14 -11.50 -7.63
CA THR A 7 10.41 -11.22 -8.31
C THR A 7 10.61 -9.73 -8.58
N HIS A 8 9.52 -8.97 -8.73
CA HIS A 8 9.58 -7.52 -8.85
C HIS A 8 9.93 -6.84 -7.53
N ASP A 9 9.36 -7.29 -6.41
CA ASP A 9 9.70 -6.75 -5.09
C ASP A 9 11.22 -6.92 -4.82
N ILE A 10 11.77 -8.10 -5.08
CA ILE A 10 13.20 -8.39 -4.86
C ILE A 10 14.10 -7.58 -5.81
N ALA A 11 13.68 -7.43 -7.06
CA ALA A 11 14.38 -6.59 -8.05
C ALA A 11 14.51 -5.14 -7.56
N LEU A 12 13.45 -4.58 -6.99
CA LEU A 12 13.46 -3.24 -6.39
C LEU A 12 14.33 -3.19 -5.12
N MET A 13 14.19 -4.16 -4.23
CA MET A 13 14.98 -4.23 -2.97
C MET A 13 16.48 -4.26 -3.20
N LEU A 14 16.93 -5.03 -4.19
CA LEU A 14 18.36 -5.29 -4.43
C LEU A 14 18.92 -4.51 -5.61
N ASN A 15 18.14 -3.60 -6.20
CA ASN A 15 18.49 -2.82 -7.39
C ASN A 15 19.03 -3.69 -8.54
N VAL A 16 18.32 -4.77 -8.85
CA VAL A 16 18.65 -5.69 -9.96
C VAL A 16 17.46 -5.85 -10.90
N THR A 17 17.70 -6.41 -12.09
CA THR A 17 16.60 -6.70 -13.02
C THR A 17 15.75 -7.89 -12.54
N ARG A 18 14.47 -7.92 -12.94
CA ARG A 18 13.59 -9.10 -12.73
C ARG A 18 14.15 -10.37 -13.37
N VAL A 19 14.90 -10.23 -14.46
CA VAL A 19 15.60 -11.35 -15.14
C VAL A 19 16.68 -11.92 -14.24
N THR A 20 17.47 -11.07 -13.56
CA THR A 20 18.48 -11.50 -12.59
C THR A 20 17.85 -12.33 -11.46
N VAL A 21 16.76 -11.84 -10.87
CA VAL A 21 16.04 -12.58 -9.81
C VAL A 21 15.50 -13.92 -10.34
N ARG A 22 14.93 -13.93 -11.54
CA ARG A 22 14.46 -15.17 -12.19
C ARG A 22 15.60 -16.17 -12.37
N ASN A 23 16.77 -15.70 -12.80
CA ASN A 23 17.95 -16.55 -12.99
C ASN A 23 18.46 -17.11 -11.67
N TRP A 24 18.40 -16.38 -10.55
CA TRP A 24 18.69 -16.94 -9.23
C TRP A 24 17.74 -18.06 -8.85
N ILE A 25 16.44 -17.91 -9.15
CA ILE A 25 15.44 -18.95 -8.87
C ILE A 25 15.68 -20.18 -9.76
N ILE A 26 15.88 -19.99 -11.07
CA ILE A 26 16.14 -21.09 -12.01
C ILE A 26 17.41 -21.88 -11.62
N LYS A 27 18.46 -21.17 -11.17
CA LYS A 27 19.72 -21.78 -10.71
C LYS A 27 19.65 -22.32 -9.28
N GLY A 28 18.48 -22.33 -8.63
CA GLY A 28 18.31 -22.81 -7.26
C GLY A 28 19.01 -21.96 -6.19
N ARG A 29 19.48 -20.76 -6.54
CA ARG A 29 20.14 -19.84 -5.58
C ARG A 29 19.13 -19.16 -4.66
N LEU A 30 17.89 -18.96 -5.12
CA LEU A 30 16.80 -18.35 -4.37
C LEU A 30 15.56 -19.25 -4.44
N ALA A 31 15.12 -19.77 -3.30
CA ALA A 31 13.94 -20.62 -3.23
C ALA A 31 12.65 -19.80 -3.45
N ALA A 32 11.72 -20.35 -4.23
CA ALA A 32 10.43 -19.72 -4.52
C ALA A 32 9.34 -20.78 -4.73
N THR A 33 8.14 -20.51 -4.22
CA THR A 33 6.93 -21.26 -4.54
C THR A 33 6.31 -20.70 -5.82
N THR A 34 5.82 -21.57 -6.68
CA THR A 34 5.13 -21.17 -7.92
C THR A 34 3.63 -21.39 -7.75
N THR A 35 2.82 -20.38 -8.03
CA THR A 35 1.36 -20.52 -8.06
C THR A 35 0.93 -21.30 -9.30
N PRO A 36 -0.30 -21.88 -9.36
CA PRO A 36 -0.79 -22.57 -10.55
C PRO A 36 -0.70 -21.72 -11.83
N GLY A 37 -0.91 -20.40 -11.72
CA GLY A 37 -0.74 -19.44 -12.83
C GLY A 37 0.72 -19.07 -13.19
N GLY A 38 1.72 -19.77 -12.67
CA GLY A 38 3.14 -19.56 -13.00
C GLY A 38 3.82 -18.38 -12.30
N HIS A 39 3.14 -17.68 -11.39
CA HIS A 39 3.74 -16.59 -10.65
C HIS A 39 4.60 -17.11 -9.49
N ARG A 40 5.79 -16.54 -9.33
CA ARG A 40 6.72 -16.90 -8.24
C ARG A 40 6.44 -16.08 -6.98
N ARG A 41 6.56 -16.73 -5.83
CA ARG A 41 6.42 -16.16 -4.47
C ARG A 41 7.60 -16.61 -3.62
N ILE A 42 8.28 -15.66 -3.01
CA ILE A 42 9.43 -15.87 -2.15
C ILE A 42 8.97 -15.53 -0.74
N SER A 43 9.00 -16.49 0.18
CA SER A 43 8.64 -16.21 1.56
C SER A 43 9.67 -15.27 2.20
N ARG A 44 9.27 -14.52 3.23
CA ARG A 44 10.23 -13.72 4.00
C ARG A 44 11.44 -14.55 4.45
N LYS A 45 11.19 -15.75 4.99
CA LYS A 45 12.24 -16.65 5.49
C LYS A 45 13.28 -16.96 4.42
N GLU A 46 12.86 -17.31 3.20
CA GLU A 46 13.77 -17.64 2.11
C GLU A 46 14.51 -16.39 1.60
N LEU A 47 13.86 -15.23 1.57
CA LEU A 47 14.51 -13.98 1.21
C LEU A 47 15.58 -13.58 2.24
N THR A 48 15.27 -13.66 3.54
CA THR A 48 16.23 -13.39 4.62
C THR A 48 17.44 -14.29 4.51
N ARG A 49 17.23 -15.61 4.35
CA ARG A 49 18.32 -16.58 4.17
C ARG A 49 19.17 -16.27 2.94
N PHE A 50 18.55 -15.87 1.84
CA PHE A 50 19.26 -15.45 0.62
C PHE A 50 20.09 -14.19 0.87
N MET A 51 19.54 -13.19 1.56
CA MET A 51 20.24 -11.95 1.87
C MET A 51 21.47 -12.19 2.74
N GLU A 52 21.32 -12.94 3.83
CA GLU A 52 22.42 -13.30 4.73
C GLU A 52 23.51 -14.06 3.98
N LYS A 53 23.14 -15.07 3.17
CA LYS A 53 24.10 -15.86 2.38
C LYS A 53 24.90 -15.02 1.37
N ASN A 54 24.35 -13.92 0.90
CA ASN A 54 25.01 -13.05 -0.11
C ASN A 54 25.43 -11.69 0.48
N ASN A 55 25.51 -11.56 1.81
CA ASN A 55 25.96 -10.36 2.53
C ASN A 55 25.12 -9.09 2.23
N TYR A 56 23.83 -9.24 1.97
CA TYR A 56 22.89 -8.11 1.95
C TYR A 56 22.35 -7.85 3.36
N SER A 57 22.16 -6.56 3.70
CA SER A 57 21.48 -6.20 4.94
C SER A 57 20.01 -6.61 4.89
N THR A 58 19.54 -7.35 5.90
CA THR A 58 18.14 -7.75 6.04
C THR A 58 17.23 -6.56 6.39
N ALA A 59 17.80 -5.43 6.83
CA ALA A 59 17.08 -4.19 7.06
C ALA A 59 16.39 -3.65 5.78
N ILE A 60 16.94 -3.97 4.61
CA ILE A 60 16.37 -3.63 3.30
C ILE A 60 14.93 -4.17 3.17
N ILE A 61 14.63 -5.36 3.71
CA ILE A 61 13.28 -5.92 3.67
C ILE A 61 12.31 -4.99 4.41
N ARG A 62 12.71 -4.53 5.60
CA ARG A 62 11.90 -3.61 6.43
C ARG A 62 11.74 -2.26 5.74
N GLU A 63 12.82 -1.69 5.20
CA GLU A 63 12.78 -0.42 4.47
C GLU A 63 11.86 -0.51 3.24
N TYR A 64 11.95 -1.60 2.48
CA TYR A 64 11.06 -1.85 1.36
C TYR A 64 9.59 -1.95 1.79
N GLU A 65 9.31 -2.62 2.89
CA GLU A 65 7.95 -2.68 3.42
C GLU A 65 7.42 -1.31 3.86
N LEU A 66 8.28 -0.47 4.44
CA LEU A 66 7.91 0.90 4.84
C LEU A 66 7.67 1.79 3.62
N THR A 67 8.49 1.69 2.57
CA THR A 67 8.30 2.47 1.32
C THR A 67 7.11 1.98 0.51
N ARG A 68 6.74 0.70 0.64
CA ARG A 68 5.55 0.11 -0.02
C ARG A 68 4.32 0.06 0.87
N ARG A 69 4.39 0.57 2.12
CA ARG A 69 3.16 0.90 2.85
C ARG A 69 2.36 1.81 1.93
N LYS A 70 1.14 1.36 1.59
CA LYS A 70 0.27 1.98 0.59
C LYS A 70 0.39 3.49 0.71
N ARG A 71 0.71 4.17 -0.40
CA ARG A 71 0.60 5.63 -0.47
C ARG A 71 -0.74 5.99 0.14
N PHE A 72 -0.69 6.83 1.17
CA PHE A 72 -1.88 7.36 1.78
C PHE A 72 -2.75 7.97 0.66
N VAL A 73 -3.98 7.47 0.49
CA VAL A 73 -4.92 8.02 -0.50
C VAL A 73 -5.82 8.96 0.27
N TYR A 74 -5.90 10.20 -0.14
CA TYR A 74 -6.81 11.16 0.48
C TYR A 74 -8.26 10.93 0.06
N CYS A 75 -9.23 11.35 0.88
CA CYS A 75 -10.65 11.15 0.55
C CYS A 75 -11.05 11.85 -0.76
N TRP A 76 -10.48 13.03 -1.05
CA TRP A 76 -10.73 13.73 -2.32
C TRP A 76 -10.09 13.04 -3.52
N GLU A 77 -8.92 12.41 -3.36
CA GLU A 77 -8.33 11.58 -4.42
C GLU A 77 -9.23 10.37 -4.68
N TYR A 78 -9.70 9.70 -3.62
CA TYR A 78 -10.55 8.53 -3.73
C TYR A 78 -11.86 8.84 -4.48
N HIS A 79 -12.63 9.87 -4.11
CA HIS A 79 -13.87 10.21 -4.83
C HIS A 79 -13.72 11.24 -5.95
N HIS A 80 -12.51 11.46 -6.47
CA HIS A 80 -12.33 12.17 -7.73
C HIS A 80 -12.77 11.27 -8.90
N LYS A 81 -13.40 11.84 -9.94
CA LYS A 81 -13.72 11.13 -11.18
C LYS A 81 -12.45 10.54 -11.77
N GLY A 82 -12.26 9.23 -11.63
CA GLY A 82 -11.06 8.52 -12.07
C GLY A 82 -10.55 7.45 -11.09
N PHE A 83 -10.80 7.61 -9.79
CA PHE A 83 -10.51 6.57 -8.79
C PHE A 83 -11.74 5.70 -8.50
N VAL A 84 -12.92 6.30 -8.47
CA VAL A 84 -14.23 5.63 -8.51
C VAL A 84 -15.21 6.43 -9.37
N ASN A 85 -16.29 5.80 -9.83
CA ASN A 85 -17.43 6.46 -10.47
C ASN A 85 -18.35 7.17 -9.45
N LEU A 86 -17.80 7.63 -8.32
CA LEU A 86 -18.51 8.40 -7.31
C LEU A 86 -17.90 9.80 -7.31
N ALA A 87 -18.59 10.78 -7.86
CA ALA A 87 -18.17 12.17 -7.73
C ALA A 87 -18.56 12.70 -6.36
N HIS A 88 -17.66 13.45 -5.71
CA HIS A 88 -18.03 14.26 -4.55
C HIS A 88 -19.23 15.16 -4.88
N ARG A 89 -20.22 15.21 -3.98
CA ARG A 89 -21.37 16.12 -4.08
C ARG A 89 -21.05 17.56 -3.65
N HIS A 90 -19.75 17.90 -3.58
CA HIS A 90 -19.25 19.19 -3.10
C HIS A 90 -17.89 19.56 -3.69
N ARG A 91 -17.47 20.82 -3.52
CA ARG A 91 -16.12 21.28 -3.88
C ARG A 91 -15.14 20.96 -2.77
N CYS A 92 -14.23 20.01 -3.01
CA CYS A 92 -13.20 19.65 -2.02
C CYS A 92 -12.25 20.81 -1.71
N GLU A 93 -12.07 21.78 -2.62
CA GLU A 93 -11.24 22.97 -2.38
C GLU A 93 -11.74 23.80 -1.19
N ASP A 94 -13.03 23.82 -0.94
CA ASP A 94 -13.58 24.52 0.22
C ASP A 94 -13.50 23.66 1.50
N CYS A 95 -12.93 22.45 1.42
CA CYS A 95 -12.95 21.47 2.49
C CYS A 95 -11.79 21.58 3.48
N LEU A 96 -12.04 21.61 4.80
CA LEU A 96 -10.97 21.73 5.81
C LEU A 96 -10.06 20.51 5.75
N VAL A 97 -10.63 19.31 5.54
CA VAL A 97 -9.87 18.08 5.31
C VAL A 97 -8.92 18.22 4.13
N PHE A 98 -9.35 18.86 3.04
CA PHE A 98 -8.51 19.13 1.86
C PHE A 98 -7.46 20.22 2.14
N GLN A 99 -7.89 21.35 2.71
CA GLN A 99 -7.08 22.52 3.02
C GLN A 99 -5.93 22.18 3.97
N CYS A 100 -6.19 21.43 5.05
CA CYS A 100 -5.16 21.00 5.99
C CYS A 100 -4.46 19.69 5.57
N ARG A 101 -4.83 19.13 4.41
CA ARG A 101 -4.38 17.83 3.92
C ARG A 101 -4.48 16.71 4.97
N ALA A 102 -5.60 16.67 5.69
CA ALA A 102 -5.83 15.65 6.70
C ALA A 102 -5.86 14.28 6.05
N GLN A 103 -4.96 13.42 6.52
CA GLN A 103 -4.93 12.03 6.09
C GLN A 103 -6.24 11.35 6.53
N ARG A 104 -6.53 11.37 7.82
CA ARG A 104 -7.73 10.72 8.38
C ARG A 104 -8.91 11.69 8.45
N CYS A 105 -9.65 11.80 7.34
CA CYS A 105 -10.81 12.70 7.27
C CYS A 105 -11.84 12.43 8.39
N HIS A 106 -12.04 11.17 8.78
CA HIS A 106 -13.00 10.76 9.80
C HIS A 106 -12.65 11.26 11.21
N ILE A 107 -11.36 11.28 11.58
CA ILE A 107 -10.90 11.81 12.87
C ILE A 107 -11.16 13.30 12.92
N LEU A 108 -10.69 14.03 11.91
CA LEU A 108 -10.87 15.48 11.87
C LEU A 108 -12.36 15.85 11.89
N ASN A 109 -13.18 15.16 11.10
CA ASN A 109 -14.62 15.35 11.07
C ASN A 109 -15.27 15.16 12.45
N LYS A 110 -14.87 14.13 13.20
CA LYS A 110 -15.36 13.86 14.56
C LYS A 110 -14.99 14.98 15.53
N GLU A 111 -13.72 15.38 15.57
CA GLU A 111 -13.21 16.39 16.53
C GLU A 111 -13.79 17.79 16.28
N VAL A 112 -13.99 18.16 15.01
CA VAL A 112 -14.52 19.50 14.67
C VAL A 112 -16.03 19.57 14.65
N GLY A 113 -16.74 18.49 15.02
CA GLY A 113 -18.20 18.40 14.96
C GLY A 113 -18.75 18.62 13.54
N HIS A 114 -17.93 18.34 12.53
CA HIS A 114 -18.26 18.48 11.13
C HIS A 114 -18.91 19.83 10.78
N LYS A 115 -18.41 20.96 11.34
CA LYS A 115 -18.84 22.38 11.23
C LYS A 115 -19.13 22.90 9.80
N LYS A 116 -19.94 22.17 9.06
CA LYS A 116 -20.22 22.20 7.63
C LYS A 116 -18.99 22.34 6.77
N VAL A 117 -18.23 21.25 6.70
CA VAL A 117 -17.26 21.12 5.61
C VAL A 117 -17.50 19.86 4.77
N PHE A 118 -18.65 19.95 4.09
CA PHE A 118 -19.00 19.40 2.78
C PHE A 118 -19.10 17.88 2.53
N CYS A 119 -18.56 17.00 3.38
CA CYS A 119 -18.88 15.57 3.25
C CYS A 119 -20.35 15.32 3.60
N MET A 120 -21.13 14.75 2.67
CA MET A 120 -22.57 14.50 2.83
C MET A 120 -22.89 13.03 3.19
N ASP A 121 -21.87 12.20 3.29
CA ASP A 121 -22.00 10.79 3.63
C ASP A 121 -21.52 10.55 5.06
N THR A 122 -22.20 9.66 5.76
CA THR A 122 -21.77 9.18 7.07
C THR A 122 -20.63 8.17 6.92
N CYS A 123 -19.72 8.07 7.90
CA CYS A 123 -18.54 7.21 7.78
C CYS A 123 -18.92 5.72 7.62
N ASP A 124 -20.03 5.27 8.21
CA ASP A 124 -20.59 3.92 8.07
C ASP A 124 -21.03 3.58 6.63
N LYS A 125 -21.31 4.59 5.79
CA LYS A 125 -21.70 4.43 4.37
C LYS A 125 -20.64 4.90 3.39
N CYS A 126 -19.48 5.33 3.89
CA CYS A 126 -18.43 5.91 3.06
C CYS A 126 -17.49 4.81 2.51
N GLY A 127 -17.49 4.61 1.19
CA GLY A 127 -16.60 3.62 0.55
C GLY A 127 -15.11 3.88 0.77
N TYR A 128 -14.71 5.14 0.93
CA TYR A 128 -13.34 5.51 1.34
C TYR A 128 -13.03 5.03 2.75
N TYR A 129 -13.92 5.31 3.72
CA TYR A 129 -13.76 4.88 5.10
C TYR A 129 -13.65 3.36 5.20
N TYR A 130 -14.59 2.64 4.57
CA TYR A 130 -14.61 1.18 4.59
C TYR A 130 -13.33 0.57 3.99
N LYS A 131 -12.85 1.11 2.86
CA LYS A 131 -11.69 0.57 2.14
C LYS A 131 -10.36 0.78 2.88
N TYR A 132 -10.21 1.86 3.63
CA TYR A 132 -8.92 2.26 4.21
C TYR A 132 -8.87 2.24 5.74
N PHE A 133 -10.00 2.26 6.44
CA PHE A 133 -10.05 2.45 7.90
C PHE A 133 -11.08 1.55 8.63
N ALA A 134 -11.76 0.62 7.95
CA ALA A 134 -12.75 -0.26 8.59
C ALA A 134 -12.19 -1.08 9.76
N GLU A 135 -10.88 -1.37 9.75
CA GLU A 135 -10.19 -2.14 10.79
C GLU A 135 -9.66 -1.27 11.94
N GLU A 136 -9.83 0.07 11.90
CA GLU A 136 -9.39 0.99 12.96
C GLU A 136 -10.47 1.26 14.03
N GLY A 137 -11.67 0.70 13.88
CA GLY A 137 -12.83 0.91 14.75
C GLY A 137 -13.08 -0.22 15.74
#